data_AF-A0A3C1G9Q3-F1
#
_entry.id   AF-A0A3C1G9Q3-F1
#
_cell.length_a   1.000
_cell.length_b   1.000
_cell.length_c   1.000
_cell.angle_alpha   90.00
_cell.angle_beta   90.00
_cell.angle_gamma   90.00
#
_symmetry.space_group_name_H-M   'P 1'
#
loop_
_entity.id
_entity.type
_entity.pdbx_description
1 polymer ?
#
loop_
_entity_poly.entity_id
_entity_poly.type
_entity_poly.pdbx_seq_one_letter_code
_entity_poly.pdbx_strand_id
1 'polypeptide(L)'
;MKTHLDMDKIAKGLGAERRGKISAKGGYFGALQLLADIEARLRVPAGGGRPTDPRWTERRLVPLAPETLDRLEQLTVGIREHGNVNLEPMQLAGLLLEKTTEQLCDEDAEKLVRPRPAGQR
;
A
#
# COMPACT_ATOMS: atom_id res chain seq x y z
N MET A 1 -41.98 7.98 14.70
CA MET A 1 -41.42 6.98 13.76
C MET A 1 -39.98 7.36 13.47
N LYS A 2 -38.99 6.51 13.77
CA LYS A 2 -37.58 6.82 13.47
C LYS A 2 -37.35 6.64 11.97
N THR A 3 -37.06 7.71 11.27
CA THR A 3 -36.72 7.69 9.84
C THR A 3 -35.45 6.85 9.67
N HIS A 4 -35.58 5.70 9.01
CA HIS A 4 -34.42 4.84 8.77
C HIS A 4 -33.63 5.43 7.60
N LEU A 5 -32.39 5.85 7.86
CA LEU A 5 -31.51 6.35 6.81
C LEU A 5 -31.12 5.20 5.88
N ASP A 6 -31.19 5.48 4.57
CA ASP A 6 -30.68 4.58 3.54
C ASP A 6 -29.19 4.81 3.39
N MET A 7 -28.42 3.92 4.02
CA MET A 7 -26.96 4.02 4.06
C MET A 7 -26.30 3.72 2.71
N ASP A 8 -26.96 2.94 1.84
CA ASP A 8 -26.41 2.56 0.54
C ASP A 8 -26.56 3.73 -0.45
N LYS A 9 -27.68 4.46 -0.36
CA LYS A 9 -27.85 5.73 -1.09
C LYS A 9 -26.81 6.78 -0.66
N ILE A 10 -26.52 6.87 0.63
CA ILE A 10 -25.50 7.79 1.16
C ILE A 10 -24.11 7.38 0.67
N ALA A 11 -23.74 6.09 0.77
CA ALA A 11 -22.44 5.60 0.31
C ALA A 11 -22.22 5.89 -1.19
N LYS A 12 -23.23 5.62 -2.02
CA LYS A 12 -23.18 5.92 -3.46
C LYS A 12 -23.04 7.42 -3.74
N GLY A 13 -23.76 8.27 -3.00
CA GLY A 13 -23.65 9.73 -3.12
C GLY A 13 -22.27 10.28 -2.72
N LEU A 14 -21.59 9.60 -1.79
CA LEU A 14 -20.24 9.95 -1.34
C LEU A 14 -19.12 9.31 -2.18
N GLY A 15 -19.45 8.53 -3.22
CA GLY A 15 -18.46 7.78 -4.00
C GLY A 15 -17.72 6.72 -3.17
N ALA A 16 -18.32 6.26 -2.08
CA ALA A 16 -17.71 5.34 -1.12
C ALA A 16 -18.36 3.95 -1.18
N GLU A 17 -17.60 2.94 -0.74
CA GLU A 17 -18.07 1.57 -0.60
C GLU A 17 -18.17 1.20 0.89
N ARG A 18 -19.28 0.58 1.31
CA ARG A 18 -19.46 0.16 2.70
C ARG A 18 -18.68 -1.12 2.98
N ARG A 19 -17.52 -0.96 3.63
CA ARG A 19 -16.63 -2.08 3.98
C ARG A 19 -16.89 -2.75 5.33
N GLY A 20 -17.87 -2.27 6.09
CA GLY A 20 -18.20 -2.87 7.37
C GLY A 20 -19.41 -2.28 8.07
N LYS A 21 -19.84 -2.97 9.13
CA LYS A 21 -20.88 -2.51 10.05
C LYS A 21 -20.30 -2.46 11.45
N ILE A 22 -20.58 -1.37 12.15
CA ILE A 22 -20.25 -1.20 13.57
C ILE A 22 -21.51 -1.55 14.36
N SER A 23 -21.36 -2.37 15.39
CA SER A 23 -22.48 -2.87 16.20
C SER A 23 -22.78 -1.98 17.41
N ALA A 24 -21.84 -1.11 17.77
CA ALA A 24 -21.96 -0.17 18.87
C ALA A 24 -23.20 0.75 18.73
N LYS A 25 -23.93 0.91 19.83
CA LYS A 25 -25.09 1.81 19.94
C LYS A 25 -24.67 3.09 20.69
N GLY A 26 -25.47 4.15 20.63
CA GLY A 26 -25.19 5.38 21.39
C GLY A 26 -25.28 5.17 22.92
N GLY A 27 -24.41 5.84 23.67
CA GLY A 27 -24.34 5.78 25.15
C GLY A 27 -22.90 5.58 25.66
N TYR A 28 -22.67 5.76 26.97
CA TYR A 28 -21.34 5.68 27.59
C TYR A 28 -20.63 4.34 27.32
N PHE A 29 -21.33 3.22 27.49
CA PHE A 29 -20.80 1.88 27.18
C PHE A 29 -20.68 1.62 25.68
N GLY A 30 -21.50 2.29 24.87
CA GLY A 30 -21.42 2.23 23.42
C GLY A 30 -20.18 2.89 22.84
N ALA A 31 -19.72 3.98 23.45
CA ALA A 31 -18.46 4.62 23.10
C ALA A 31 -17.25 3.71 23.38
N LEU A 32 -17.26 2.98 24.50
CA LEU A 32 -16.22 2.00 24.83
C LEU A 32 -16.23 0.81 23.87
N GLN A 33 -17.41 0.32 23.49
CA GLN A 33 -17.54 -0.74 22.49
C GLN A 33 -17.06 -0.29 21.09
N LEU A 34 -17.34 0.96 20.72
CA LEU A 34 -16.83 1.56 19.49
C LEU A 34 -15.29 1.66 19.51
N LEU A 35 -14.71 2.08 20.64
CA LEU A 35 -13.26 2.15 20.81
C LEU A 35 -12.61 0.77 20.64
N ALA A 36 -13.17 -0.26 21.29
CA ALA A 36 -12.70 -1.63 21.15
C ALA A 36 -12.83 -2.16 19.71
N ASP A 37 -13.96 -1.87 19.02
CA ASP A 37 -14.16 -2.22 17.61
C ASP A 37 -13.13 -1.52 16.69
N ILE A 38 -12.75 -0.27 17.00
CA ILE A 38 -11.73 0.49 16.28
C ILE A 38 -10.34 -0.12 16.52
N GLU A 39 -9.95 -0.38 17.77
CA GLU A 39 -8.65 -0.97 18.12
C GLU A 39 -8.45 -2.36 17.50
N ALA A 40 -9.53 -3.15 17.40
CA ALA A 40 -9.49 -4.46 16.77
C ALA A 40 -9.34 -4.37 15.24
N ARG A 41 -10.00 -3.40 14.58
CA ARG A 41 -10.10 -3.32 13.12
C ARG A 41 -9.06 -2.42 12.46
N LEU A 42 -8.69 -1.32 13.11
CA LEU A 42 -7.74 -0.33 12.62
C LEU A 42 -6.36 -0.55 13.25
N ARG A 43 -5.93 -1.81 13.33
CA ARG A 43 -4.54 -2.11 13.71
C ARG A 43 -3.61 -1.55 12.67
N VAL A 44 -2.85 -0.54 13.06
CA VAL A 44 -1.63 -0.16 12.35
C VAL A 44 -0.72 -1.39 12.38
N PRO A 45 -0.13 -1.83 11.25
CA PRO A 45 0.89 -2.87 11.27
C PRO A 45 1.95 -2.51 12.30
N ALA A 46 2.46 -3.50 13.05
CA ALA A 46 3.32 -3.27 14.23
C ALA A 46 4.53 -2.33 13.98
N GLY A 47 4.96 -2.15 12.74
CA GLY A 47 6.05 -1.25 12.39
C GLY A 47 5.67 0.19 12.05
N GLY A 48 4.38 0.55 11.92
CA GLY A 48 3.97 1.83 11.33
C GLY A 48 4.41 1.95 9.87
N GLY A 49 3.50 2.05 8.92
CA GLY A 49 3.88 2.15 7.50
C GLY A 49 4.27 3.57 7.12
N ARG A 50 5.26 3.74 6.23
CA ARG A 50 5.38 4.97 5.45
C ARG A 50 4.01 5.26 4.82
N PRO A 51 3.46 6.49 4.96
CA PRO A 51 2.26 6.88 4.22
C PRO A 51 2.46 6.58 2.73
N THR A 52 1.59 5.76 2.16
CA THR A 52 1.58 5.51 0.72
C THR A 52 1.41 6.84 0.01
N ASP A 53 2.20 7.09 -1.04
CA ASP A 53 2.09 8.34 -1.80
C ASP A 53 0.67 8.47 -2.35
N PRO A 54 -0.06 9.57 -2.05
CA PRO A 54 -1.44 9.75 -2.50
C PRO A 54 -1.57 9.83 -4.04
N ARG A 55 -0.46 10.06 -4.76
CA ARG A 55 -0.42 10.05 -6.23
C ARG A 55 -0.41 8.63 -6.82
N TRP A 56 -0.17 7.59 -6.02
CA TRP A 56 -0.19 6.19 -6.46
C TRP A 56 -1.63 5.68 -6.63
N THR A 57 -2.27 6.08 -7.73
CA THR A 57 -3.64 5.71 -8.09
C THR A 57 -3.73 4.39 -8.83
N GLU A 58 -2.71 4.06 -9.63
CA GLU A 58 -2.64 2.82 -10.42
C GLU A 58 -1.95 1.71 -9.65
N ARG A 59 -2.52 0.50 -9.69
CA ARG A 59 -1.96 -0.71 -9.05
C ARG A 59 -1.93 -1.85 -10.05
N ARG A 60 -0.73 -2.24 -10.46
CA ARG A 60 -0.50 -3.36 -11.38
C ARG A 60 0.38 -4.39 -10.71
N LEU A 61 0.11 -5.66 -10.98
CA LEU A 61 0.96 -6.75 -10.53
C LEU A 61 2.21 -6.79 -11.42
N VAL A 62 3.37 -6.63 -10.79
CA VAL A 62 4.67 -6.75 -11.46
C VAL A 62 5.31 -8.07 -10.99
N PRO A 63 5.52 -9.04 -11.89
CA PRO A 63 6.21 -10.27 -11.52
C PRO A 63 7.69 -9.96 -11.24
N LEU A 64 8.23 -10.60 -10.20
CA LEU A 64 9.64 -10.47 -9.81
C LEU A 64 10.29 -11.85 -9.77
N ALA A 65 11.57 -11.92 -10.11
CA ALA A 65 12.38 -13.10 -9.82
C ALA A 65 12.61 -13.20 -8.30
N PRO A 66 12.71 -14.42 -7.73
CA PRO A 66 12.94 -14.62 -6.30
C PRO A 66 14.17 -13.85 -5.79
N GLU A 67 15.28 -13.92 -6.53
CA GLU A 67 16.54 -13.23 -6.18
C GLU A 67 16.38 -11.70 -6.07
N THR A 68 15.51 -11.13 -6.90
CA THR A 68 15.23 -9.69 -6.87
C THR A 68 14.40 -9.31 -5.64
N LEU A 69 13.42 -10.15 -5.29
CA LEU A 69 12.62 -9.95 -4.09
C LEU A 69 13.49 -10.04 -2.82
N ASP A 70 14.32 -11.08 -2.72
CA ASP A 70 15.25 -11.28 -1.60
C ASP A 70 16.18 -10.08 -1.44
N ARG A 71 16.67 -9.53 -2.56
CA ARG A 71 17.53 -8.34 -2.54
C ARG A 71 16.79 -7.11 -2.03
N LEU A 72 15.54 -6.91 -2.42
CA LEU A 72 14.73 -5.79 -1.93
C LEU A 72 14.47 -5.91 -0.42
N GLU A 73 14.23 -7.11 0.09
CA GLU A 73 14.05 -7.38 1.51
C GLU A 73 15.31 -7.08 2.33
N GLN A 74 16.48 -7.50 1.84
CA GLN A 74 17.76 -7.17 2.48
C GLN A 74 17.99 -5.65 2.55
N LEU A 75 17.67 -4.94 1.47
CA LEU A 75 17.81 -3.48 1.42
C LEU A 75 16.85 -2.79 2.39
N THR A 76 15.61 -3.26 2.51
CA THR A 76 14.65 -2.65 3.45
C THR A 76 15.02 -2.95 4.91
N VAL A 77 15.54 -4.14 5.23
CA VAL A 77 16.10 -4.43 6.56
C VAL A 77 17.22 -3.44 6.90
N GLY A 78 18.18 -3.26 5.99
CA GLY A 78 19.25 -2.27 6.17
C GLY A 78 18.70 -0.85 6.39
N ILE A 79 17.73 -0.41 5.59
CA ILE A 79 17.15 0.94 5.75
C ILE A 79 16.42 1.10 7.10
N ARG A 80 15.72 0.06 7.57
CA ARG A 80 15.01 0.06 8.86
C ARG A 80 15.97 0.08 10.05
N GLU A 81 17.11 -0.58 9.93
CA GLU A 81 18.12 -0.64 10.99
C GLU A 81 18.88 0.69 11.11
N HIS A 82 19.17 1.35 9.99
CA HIS A 82 19.97 2.58 9.96
C HIS A 82 19.13 3.85 10.01
N GLY A 83 17.85 3.78 9.63
CA GLY A 83 16.95 4.92 9.54
C GLY A 83 15.71 4.73 10.41
N ASN A 84 15.18 5.82 10.98
CA ASN A 84 13.93 5.81 11.73
C ASN A 84 12.69 5.72 10.81
N VAL A 85 12.82 5.01 9.67
CA VAL A 85 11.81 4.91 8.62
C VAL A 85 11.50 3.45 8.38
N ASN A 86 10.26 3.06 8.66
CA ASN A 86 9.78 1.73 8.35
C ASN A 86 9.20 1.68 6.93
N LEU A 87 9.84 0.89 6.06
CA LEU A 87 9.53 0.78 4.63
C LEU A 87 9.37 -0.68 4.22
N GLU A 88 8.29 -1.04 3.53
CA GLU A 88 8.07 -2.38 3.00
C GLU A 88 8.82 -2.64 1.67
N PRO A 89 9.23 -3.88 1.35
CA PRO A 89 9.98 -4.20 0.13
C PRO A 89 9.31 -3.68 -1.15
N MET A 90 7.99 -3.81 -1.24
CA MET A 90 7.23 -3.36 -2.42
C MET A 90 7.10 -1.84 -2.50
N GLN A 91 7.17 -1.13 -1.36
CA GLN A 91 7.24 0.34 -1.38
C GLN A 91 8.59 0.82 -1.90
N LEU A 92 9.68 0.13 -1.56
CA LEU A 92 11.00 0.40 -2.14
C LEU A 92 10.99 0.12 -3.66
N ALA A 93 10.39 -1.00 -4.09
CA ALA A 93 10.26 -1.33 -5.50
C ALA A 93 9.53 -0.22 -6.27
N GLY A 94 8.41 0.28 -5.75
CA GLY A 94 7.66 1.40 -6.36
C GLY A 94 8.51 2.65 -6.51
N LEU A 95 9.26 3.04 -5.48
CA LEU A 95 10.16 4.21 -5.54
C LEU A 95 11.28 4.03 -6.57
N LEU A 96 11.85 2.84 -6.68
CA LEU A 96 12.87 2.53 -7.68
C LEU A 96 12.30 2.64 -9.08
N LEU A 97 11.10 2.10 -9.31
CA LEU A 97 10.42 2.21 -10.60
C LEU A 97 10.18 3.67 -10.99
N GLU A 98 9.60 4.48 -10.10
CA GLU A 98 9.37 5.91 -10.37
C GLU A 98 10.67 6.64 -10.71
N LYS A 99 11.69 6.50 -9.86
CA LYS A 99 12.98 7.16 -10.06
C LYS A 99 13.66 6.71 -11.35
N THR A 100 13.62 5.42 -11.67
CA THR A 100 14.19 4.91 -12.92
C THR A 100 13.41 5.43 -14.11
N THR A 101 12.07 5.44 -14.07
CA THR A 101 11.25 5.97 -15.19
C THR A 101 11.43 7.46 -15.42
N GLU A 102 11.67 8.26 -14.37
CA GLU A 102 11.99 9.69 -14.51
C GLU A 102 13.33 9.94 -15.21
N GLN A 103 14.27 8.99 -15.07
CA GLN A 103 15.65 9.11 -15.58
C GLN A 103 15.86 8.39 -16.92
N LEU A 104 14.91 7.55 -17.33
CA LEU A 104 15.03 6.71 -18.52
C LEU A 104 14.66 7.53 -19.76
N CYS A 105 15.54 7.53 -20.77
CA CYS A 105 15.19 7.97 -22.12
C CYS A 105 14.73 6.80 -22.98
N ASP A 106 14.05 7.08 -24.09
CA ASP A 106 13.51 6.05 -24.98
C ASP A 106 14.59 5.08 -25.49
N GLU A 107 15.80 5.58 -25.78
CA GLU A 107 16.93 4.76 -26.22
C GLU A 107 17.41 3.77 -25.14
N ASP A 108 17.35 4.17 -23.87
CA ASP A 108 17.73 3.31 -22.75
C ASP A 108 16.64 2.29 -22.43
N ALA A 109 15.38 2.66 -22.59
CA ALA A 109 14.26 1.73 -22.50
C ALA A 109 14.37 0.62 -23.56
N GLU A 110 14.71 0.98 -24.80
CA GLU A 110 14.92 0.00 -25.86
C GLU A 110 16.05 -0.98 -25.54
N LYS A 111 17.16 -0.52 -24.96
CA LYS A 111 18.29 -1.38 -24.58
C LYS A 111 17.90 -2.42 -23.51
N LEU A 112 16.96 -2.11 -22.63
CA LEU A 112 16.47 -3.05 -21.61
C LEU A 112 15.64 -4.19 -22.20
N VAL A 113 14.96 -3.95 -23.31
CA VAL A 113 14.13 -4.96 -24.00
C VAL A 113 14.95 -5.75 -25.01
N ARG A 114 16.03 -5.19 -25.53
CA ARG A 114 16.91 -5.89 -26.47
C ARG A 114 17.50 -7.12 -25.78
N PRO A 115 17.30 -8.33 -26.32
CA PRO A 115 17.84 -9.54 -25.73
C PRO A 115 19.37 -9.42 -25.69
N ARG A 116 19.96 -9.66 -24.52
CA ARG A 116 21.42 -9.74 -24.38
C ARG A 116 21.91 -10.83 -25.35
N PRO A 117 22.88 -10.55 -26.24
CA PRO A 117 23.38 -11.56 -27.16
C PRO A 117 23.88 -12.77 -26.35
N ALA A 118 23.36 -13.94 -26.67
CA ALA A 118 23.68 -15.19 -26.00
C ALA A 118 25.18 -15.49 -26.15
N GLY A 119 25.98 -15.13 -25.14
CA GLY A 119 27.43 -15.31 -25.22
C GLY A 119 28.21 -14.57 -24.16
N GLN A 120 27.94 -14.83 -22.88
CA GLN A 120 28.94 -14.79 -21.80
C GLN A 120 28.26 -15.35 -20.54
N ARG A 121 28.60 -16.60 -20.23
CA ARG A 121 28.38 -17.26 -18.94
C ARG A 121 29.58 -16.97 -18.05
#